data_AF-A0A355DAA0-F1
#
_entry.id   AF-A0A355DAA0-F1
#
_cell.length_a   1.000
_cell.length_b   1.000
_cell.length_c   1.000
_cell.angle_alpha   90.00
_cell.angle_beta   90.00
_cell.angle_gamma   90.00
#
_symmetry.space_group_name_H-M   'P 1'
#
loop_
_entity.id
_entity.type
_entity.pdbx_description
1 polymer ?
#
loop_
_entity_poly.entity_id
_entity_poly.type
_entity_poly.pdbx_seq_one_letter_code
_entity_poly.pdbx_strand_id
1 'polypeptide(L)'
;MIYRENIKNSRRIIIKIGTSTLTYDNGNINLRRIEKIAMSISDLINSGKEIILVTSGSIGVGVSKMNLKERPKTIREKQAAASVGQVALM
;
A
#
# COMPACT_ATOMS: atom_id res chain seq x y z
N MET A 1 -8.20 17.03 18.73
CA MET A 1 -9.49 16.29 18.67
C MET A 1 -10.28 16.53 17.37
N ILE A 2 -10.26 17.74 16.80
CA ILE A 2 -11.01 18.12 15.58
C ILE A 2 -10.79 17.18 14.38
N TYR A 3 -9.55 16.76 14.11
CA TYR A 3 -9.26 15.89 12.96
C TYR A 3 -9.96 14.53 13.01
N ARG A 4 -10.08 13.91 14.19
CA ARG A 4 -10.77 12.61 14.32
C ARG A 4 -12.25 12.73 14.01
N GLU A 5 -12.86 13.79 14.50
CA GLU A 5 -14.28 14.06 14.28
C GLU A 5 -14.56 14.40 12.80
N ASN A 6 -13.69 15.19 12.17
CA ASN A 6 -13.79 15.49 10.75
C ASN A 6 -13.68 14.21 9.89
N ILE A 7 -12.75 13.31 10.20
CA ILE A 7 -12.62 12.02 9.49
C ILE A 7 -13.89 11.17 9.70
N LYS A 8 -14.41 11.09 10.93
CA LYS A 8 -15.62 10.33 11.25
C LYS A 8 -16.84 10.83 10.47
N ASN A 9 -16.97 12.14 10.30
CA ASN A 9 -18.11 12.76 9.60
C ASN A 9 -17.89 12.88 8.08
N SER A 10 -16.68 12.63 7.57
CA SER A 10 -16.39 12.67 6.13
C SER A 10 -17.08 11.53 5.40
N ARG A 11 -17.73 11.83 4.26
CA ARG A 11 -18.33 10.81 3.38
C ARG A 11 -17.27 10.07 2.56
N ARG A 12 -16.32 10.81 1.99
CA ARG A 12 -15.23 10.29 1.15
C ARG A 12 -13.88 10.45 1.84
N ILE A 13 -13.10 9.37 1.89
CA ILE A 13 -11.82 9.32 2.61
C ILE A 13 -10.75 8.75 1.68
N ILE A 14 -9.64 9.47 1.56
CA ILE A 14 -8.43 8.97 0.89
C ILE A 14 -7.50 8.41 1.96
N ILE A 15 -7.22 7.12 1.89
CA ILE A 15 -6.28 6.44 2.81
C ILE A 15 -4.97 6.26 2.06
N LYS A 16 -3.93 6.99 2.49
CA LYS A 16 -2.57 6.80 1.96
C LYS A 16 -1.79 5.83 2.84
N ILE A 17 -1.22 4.80 2.23
CA ILE A 17 -0.38 3.81 2.92
C ILE A 17 1.04 3.83 2.34
N GLY A 18 2.03 3.91 3.24
CA GLY A 18 3.44 3.88 2.87
C GLY A 18 3.98 2.47 2.74
N THR A 19 5.13 2.34 2.07
CA THR A 19 5.82 1.05 1.84
C THR A 19 6.06 0.28 3.15
N SER A 20 6.57 0.95 4.19
CA SER A 20 6.89 0.33 5.49
C SER A 20 5.68 -0.28 6.22
N THR A 21 4.46 0.14 5.87
CA THR A 21 3.24 -0.46 6.41
C THR A 21 2.93 -1.79 5.71
N LEU A 22 3.26 -1.92 4.42
CA LEU A 22 2.87 -3.06 3.57
C LEU A 22 3.98 -4.09 3.39
N THR A 23 5.23 -3.73 3.68
CA THR A 23 6.37 -4.63 3.56
C THR A 23 7.04 -4.87 4.91
N TYR A 24 7.77 -5.97 5.00
CA TYR A 24 8.82 -6.15 5.99
C TYR A 24 10.06 -5.32 5.61
N ASP A 25 11.03 -5.23 6.52
CA ASP A 25 12.28 -4.50 6.28
C ASP A 25 13.12 -5.09 5.15
N ASN A 26 12.93 -6.39 4.86
CA ASN A 26 13.55 -7.08 3.72
C ASN A 26 12.83 -6.83 2.38
N GLY A 27 11.80 -5.98 2.35
CA GLY A 27 11.04 -5.63 1.13
C GLY A 27 9.95 -6.62 0.73
N ASN A 28 9.84 -7.77 1.40
CA ASN A 28 8.76 -8.73 1.16
C ASN A 28 7.42 -8.17 1.65
N ILE A 29 6.34 -8.55 0.98
CA ILE A 29 4.98 -8.16 1.37
C ILE A 29 4.62 -8.75 2.74
N ASN A 30 4.03 -7.92 3.60
CA ASN A 30 3.42 -8.33 4.86
C ASN A 30 1.92 -8.56 4.68
N LEU A 31 1.55 -9.76 4.23
CA LEU A 31 0.17 -10.13 3.94
C LEU A 31 -0.75 -9.98 5.17
N ARG A 32 -0.25 -10.26 6.37
CA ARG A 32 -1.02 -10.10 7.62
C ARG A 32 -1.41 -8.64 7.88
N ARG A 33 -0.53 -7.68 7.58
CA ARG A 33 -0.87 -6.25 7.70
C ARG A 33 -1.86 -5.83 6.62
N ILE A 34 -1.67 -6.31 5.39
CA ILE A 34 -2.58 -6.03 4.27
C ILE A 34 -3.99 -6.53 4.59
N GLU A 35 -4.12 -7.76 5.09
CA GLU A 35 -5.40 -8.34 5.48
C GLU A 35 -6.13 -7.48 6.52
N LYS A 36 -5.42 -7.06 7.58
CA LYS A 36 -6.00 -6.17 8.61
C LYS A 36 -6.47 -4.83 8.04
N ILE A 37 -5.68 -4.24 7.14
CA ILE A 37 -6.04 -3.00 6.45
C ILE A 37 -7.28 -3.22 5.58
N ALA A 38 -7.33 -4.30 4.81
CA ALA A 38 -8.45 -4.63 3.94
C ALA A 38 -9.74 -4.82 4.75
N MET A 39 -9.68 -5.52 5.90
CA MET A 39 -10.82 -5.67 6.81
C MET A 39 -11.30 -4.31 7.33
N SER A 40 -10.40 -3.45 7.83
CA SER A 40 -10.78 -2.11 8.30
C SER A 40 -11.37 -1.23 7.20
N ILE A 41 -10.86 -1.32 5.97
CA ILE A 41 -11.43 -0.61 4.82
C ILE A 41 -12.81 -1.15 4.47
N SER A 42 -13.00 -2.48 4.51
CA SER A 42 -14.29 -3.11 4.27
C SER A 42 -15.34 -2.66 5.28
N ASP A 43 -15.01 -2.60 6.57
CA ASP A 43 -15.91 -2.10 7.62
C ASP A 43 -16.33 -0.65 7.37
N LEU A 44 -15.39 0.20 6.95
CA LEU A 44 -15.69 1.60 6.61
C LEU A 44 -16.61 1.70 5.39
N ILE A 45 -16.37 0.90 4.35
CA ILE A 45 -17.25 0.84 3.17
C ILE A 45 -18.64 0.38 3.56
N ASN A 46 -18.76 -0.67 4.39
CA ASN A 46 -20.04 -1.19 4.90
C ASN A 46 -20.79 -0.17 5.76
N SER A 47 -20.08 0.78 6.40
CA SER A 47 -20.67 1.91 7.12
C SER A 47 -21.15 3.06 6.22
N GLY A 48 -21.09 2.89 4.90
CA GLY A 48 -21.54 3.86 3.89
C GLY A 48 -20.50 4.90 3.50
N LYS A 49 -19.20 4.68 3.81
CA LYS A 49 -18.11 5.56 3.42
C LYS A 49 -17.59 5.22 2.03
N GLU A 50 -17.15 6.23 1.30
CA GLU A 50 -16.46 6.08 0.03
C GLU A 50 -14.94 6.12 0.28
N ILE A 51 -14.25 5.00 0.05
CA ILE A 51 -12.82 4.88 0.33
C ILE A 51 -12.01 4.85 -0.97
N ILE A 52 -10.97 5.68 -1.04
CA ILE A 52 -9.93 5.61 -2.09
C ILE A 52 -8.63 5.23 -1.41
N LEU A 53 -8.06 4.09 -1.78
CA LEU A 53 -6.77 3.63 -1.28
C LEU A 53 -5.64 4.11 -2.20
N VAL A 54 -4.66 4.80 -1.63
CA VAL A 54 -3.43 5.22 -2.33
C VAL A 54 -2.25 4.51 -1.67
N THR A 55 -1.61 3.62 -2.39
CA THR A 55 -0.54 2.77 -1.84
C THR A 55 0.81 3.01 -2.51
N SER A 56 1.87 2.91 -1.72
CA SER A 56 3.25 2.82 -2.19
C SER A 56 3.71 1.35 -2.23
N GLY A 57 4.99 1.11 -2.53
CA GLY A 57 5.61 -0.19 -2.30
C GLY A 57 5.86 -1.06 -3.54
N SER A 58 5.31 -0.71 -4.70
CA SER A 58 5.49 -1.47 -5.94
C SER A 58 6.96 -1.75 -6.28
N ILE A 59 7.85 -0.77 -6.14
CA ILE A 59 9.30 -1.00 -6.35
C ILE A 59 9.86 -2.04 -5.35
N GLY A 60 9.50 -1.95 -4.06
CA GLY A 60 10.01 -2.88 -3.04
C GLY A 60 9.54 -4.31 -3.29
N VAL A 61 8.26 -4.45 -3.63
CA VAL A 61 7.67 -5.73 -4.03
C VAL A 61 8.34 -6.27 -5.29
N GLY A 62 8.57 -5.43 -6.30
CA GLY A 62 9.25 -5.82 -7.53
C GLY A 62 10.67 -6.31 -7.31
N VAL A 63 11.44 -5.63 -6.45
CA VAL A 63 12.79 -6.04 -6.05
C VAL A 63 12.79 -7.46 -5.47
N SER A 64 11.88 -7.73 -4.54
CA SER A 64 11.69 -9.07 -3.97
C SER A 64 11.28 -10.10 -5.03
N LYS A 65 10.27 -9.78 -5.86
CA LYS A 65 9.72 -10.69 -6.87
C LYS A 65 10.71 -11.04 -7.98
N MET A 66 11.60 -10.10 -8.33
CA MET A 66 12.65 -10.27 -9.31
C MET A 66 13.95 -10.85 -8.71
N ASN A 67 13.98 -11.19 -7.42
CA ASN A 67 15.17 -11.67 -6.69
C ASN A 67 16.39 -10.73 -6.83
N LEU A 68 16.15 -9.41 -6.85
CA LEU A 68 17.23 -8.43 -6.91
C LEU A 68 17.88 -8.29 -5.53
N LYS A 69 19.22 -8.28 -5.50
CA LYS A 69 20.00 -8.18 -4.26
C LYS A 69 19.82 -6.82 -3.56
N GLU A 70 19.63 -5.76 -4.34
CA GLU A 70 19.45 -4.41 -3.83
C GLU A 70 18.39 -3.65 -4.63
N ARG A 71 17.92 -2.53 -4.07
CA ARG A 71 17.02 -1.64 -4.77
C ARG A 71 17.74 -0.99 -5.96
N PRO A 72 17.19 -1.04 -7.18
CA PRO A 72 17.82 -0.45 -8.35
C PRO A 72 18.07 1.05 -8.19
N LYS A 73 19.14 1.54 -8.83
CA LYS A 73 19.57 2.94 -8.74
C LYS A 73 19.05 3.75 -9.92
N THR A 74 19.04 3.16 -11.12
CA THR A 74 18.59 3.87 -12.33
C THR A 74 17.07 4.00 -12.38
N ILE A 75 16.57 5.01 -13.10
CA ILE A 75 15.13 5.22 -13.29
C ILE A 75 14.51 4.06 -14.07
N ARG A 76 15.18 3.59 -15.13
CA ARG A 76 14.69 2.51 -15.98
C ARG A 76 14.46 1.21 -15.20
N GLU A 77 15.42 0.82 -14.36
CA GLU A 77 15.28 -0.38 -13.54
C GLU A 77 14.24 -0.21 -12.43
N LYS A 78 14.14 0.99 -11.83
CA LYS A 78 13.08 1.29 -10.86
C LYS A 78 11.69 1.17 -11.49
N GLN A 79 11.53 1.62 -12.73
CA GLN A 79 10.28 1.48 -13.48
C GLN A 79 9.99 0.00 -13.79
N ALA A 80 10.98 -0.77 -14.22
CA ALA A 80 10.82 -2.21 -14.44
C ALA A 80 10.37 -2.95 -13.16
N ALA A 81 11.05 -2.68 -12.03
CA ALA A 81 10.66 -3.23 -10.73
C ALA A 81 9.26 -2.76 -10.31
N ALA A 82 8.93 -1.48 -10.50
CA ALA A 82 7.60 -0.96 -10.20
C ALA A 82 6.51 -1.67 -11.00
N SER A 83 6.71 -1.90 -12.30
CA SER A 83 5.75 -2.60 -13.16
C SER A 83 5.50 -4.03 -12.69
N VAL A 84 6.57 -4.77 -12.36
CA VAL A 84 6.45 -6.14 -11.82
C VAL A 84 5.75 -6.15 -10.46
N GLY A 85 6.18 -5.28 -9.55
CA GLY A 85 5.62 -5.24 -8.20
C GLY A 85 4.21 -4.66 -8.13
N GLN A 86 3.80 -3.85 -9.10
CA GLN A 86 2.43 -3.34 -9.20
C GLN A 86 1.44 -4.48 -9.44
N VAL A 87 1.75 -5.42 -10.34
CA VAL A 87 0.91 -6.60 -10.60
C VAL A 87 0.77 -7.47 -9.35
N ALA A 88 1.81 -7.52 -8.51
CA ALA A 88 1.77 -8.29 -7.26
C ALA A 88 1.04 -7.55 -6.10
N LEU A 89 0.79 -6.25 -6.23
CA LEU A 89 0.05 -5.45 -5.23
C LEU A 89 -1.45 -5.31 -5.55
N MET A 90 -1.85 -5.54 -6.80
CA MET A 90 -3.25 -5.52 -7.26
C MET A 90 -3.86 -6.90 -7.17
#